data_AF-Q5DA85-F1
#
_entry.id   AF-Q5DA85-F1
#
_cell.length_a   1.000
_cell.length_b   1.000
_cell.length_c   1.000
_cell.angle_alpha   90.00
_cell.angle_beta   90.00
_cell.angle_gamma   90.00
#
_symmetry.space_group_name_H-M   'P 1'
#
loop_
_entity.id
_entity.type
_entity.pdbx_description
1 polymer ?
#
loop_
_entity_poly.entity_id
_entity_poly.type
_entity_poly.pdbx_seq_one_letter_code
_entity_poly.pdbx_strand_id
1 'polypeptide(L)'
;MEKKTAYQFDLLLDTKLDRNQQKTIKIELQNLLDSILIELTEKLATKPLFAINKKNSTTYSMLIKEQVYPKDYFTVLEKAHINLTEEGTIQTVTLFEAKILILGLIFLRALITKLFLGFELGLSNVVITQNKTSTSNKLLGSICTYIYRKIMAEIISERTRTTNLPVPTELQSAVFNDNEMKEIYGMLGQRYLANFIGKYKRWLQDYSKALLTV
;
A
#
# COMPACT_ATOMS: atom_id res chain seq x y z
N MET A 1 -24.83 20.20 6.17
CA MET A 1 -24.16 19.12 5.41
C MET A 1 -23.25 19.78 4.38
N GLU A 2 -21.98 19.99 4.70
CA GLU A 2 -21.01 20.41 3.70
C GLU A 2 -20.82 19.25 2.71
N LYS A 3 -21.10 19.50 1.42
CA LYS A 3 -20.64 18.63 0.35
C LYS A 3 -19.12 18.60 0.44
N LYS A 4 -18.52 17.51 0.91
CA LYS A 4 -17.08 17.27 0.75
C LYS A 4 -16.82 17.21 -0.75
N THR A 5 -16.30 18.30 -1.30
CA THR A 5 -15.82 18.39 -2.68
C THR A 5 -14.79 17.29 -2.88
N ALA A 6 -14.94 16.48 -3.94
CA ALA A 6 -14.00 15.42 -4.25
C ALA A 6 -12.59 16.00 -4.42
N TYR A 7 -11.56 15.29 -3.94
CA TYR A 7 -10.16 15.72 -4.08
C TYR A 7 -9.79 15.96 -5.54
N GLN A 8 -9.21 17.12 -5.83
CA GLN A 8 -8.83 17.57 -7.17
C GLN A 8 -7.33 17.34 -7.45
N PHE A 9 -6.82 16.16 -7.10
CA PHE A 9 -5.41 15.83 -7.33
C PHE A 9 -5.06 15.73 -8.82
N ASP A 10 -6.05 15.46 -9.68
CA ASP A 10 -5.92 15.49 -11.13
C ASP A 10 -5.38 16.82 -11.65
N LEU A 11 -5.65 17.93 -10.96
CA LEU A 11 -5.11 19.24 -11.33
C LEU A 11 -3.58 19.28 -11.26
N LEU A 12 -2.92 18.47 -10.42
CA LEU A 12 -1.46 18.40 -10.36
C LEU A 12 -0.82 17.89 -11.65
N LEU A 13 -1.61 17.30 -12.55
CA LEU A 13 -1.16 16.88 -13.89
C LEU A 13 -1.27 18.02 -14.91
N ASP A 14 -1.92 19.14 -14.57
CA ASP A 14 -2.01 20.33 -15.43
C ASP A 14 -0.82 21.27 -15.19
N THR A 15 -0.09 21.55 -16.27
CA THR A 15 1.08 22.42 -16.29
C THR A 15 0.75 23.91 -16.07
N LYS A 16 -0.53 24.28 -16.08
CA LYS A 16 -1.00 25.68 -15.98
C LYS A 16 -1.36 26.13 -14.56
N LEU A 17 -1.25 25.28 -13.55
CA LEU A 17 -1.56 25.66 -12.16
C LEU A 17 -0.61 26.74 -11.64
N ASP A 18 -1.16 27.70 -10.89
CA ASP A 18 -0.34 28.67 -10.18
C ASP A 18 0.43 28.02 -9.00
N ARG A 19 1.55 28.62 -8.59
CA ARG A 19 2.41 28.08 -7.52
C ARG A 19 1.70 27.92 -6.18
N ASN A 20 0.73 28.77 -5.86
CA ASN A 20 0.00 28.70 -4.60
C ASN A 20 -1.02 27.56 -4.62
N GLN A 21 -1.73 27.37 -5.73
CA GLN A 21 -2.64 26.24 -5.94
C GLN A 21 -1.88 24.91 -5.89
N GLN A 22 -0.75 24.80 -6.58
CA GLN A 22 0.11 23.59 -6.51
C GLN A 22 0.53 23.30 -5.07
N LYS A 23 0.92 24.33 -4.32
CA LYS A 23 1.31 24.19 -2.90
C LYS A 23 0.15 23.69 -2.04
N THR A 24 -1.05 24.23 -2.22
CA THR A 24 -2.25 23.81 -1.48
C THR A 24 -2.58 22.35 -1.77
N ILE A 25 -2.68 21.96 -3.04
CA ILE A 25 -3.04 20.58 -3.43
C ILE A 25 -1.94 19.60 -2.99
N LYS A 26 -0.66 20.00 -3.04
CA LYS A 26 0.44 19.21 -2.46
C LYS A 26 0.24 18.95 -0.98
N ILE A 27 -0.08 19.98 -0.19
CA ILE A 27 -0.29 19.85 1.26
C ILE A 27 -1.46 18.93 1.54
N GLU A 28 -2.56 19.06 0.80
CA GLU A 28 -3.72 18.16 0.92
C GLU A 28 -3.35 16.70 0.62
N LEU A 29 -2.56 16.47 -0.42
CA LEU A 29 -2.07 15.13 -0.78
C LEU A 29 -1.16 14.55 0.31
N GLN A 30 -0.26 15.35 0.88
CA GLN A 30 0.59 14.93 2.00
C GLN A 30 -0.25 14.64 3.26
N ASN A 31 -1.24 15.45 3.57
CA ASN A 31 -2.15 15.22 4.70
C ASN A 31 -2.97 13.92 4.54
N LEU A 32 -3.40 13.62 3.32
CA LEU A 32 -4.09 12.37 3.01
C LEU A 32 -3.16 11.17 3.18
N LEU A 33 -1.93 11.25 2.66
CA LEU A 33 -0.92 10.22 2.86
C LEU A 33 -0.60 10.04 4.34
N ASP A 34 -0.41 11.12 5.10
CA ASP A 34 -0.16 11.04 6.55
C ASP A 34 -1.34 10.40 7.29
N SER A 35 -2.58 10.71 6.88
CA SER A 35 -3.78 10.06 7.42
C SER A 35 -3.80 8.57 7.12
N ILE A 36 -3.42 8.17 5.90
CA ILE A 36 -3.24 6.76 5.54
C ILE A 36 -2.17 6.14 6.44
N LEU A 37 -1.01 6.78 6.61
CA LEU A 37 0.07 6.26 7.45
C LEU A 37 -0.39 6.04 8.88
N ILE A 38 -1.08 7.01 9.49
CA ILE A 38 -1.65 6.90 10.85
C ILE A 38 -2.64 5.74 10.92
N GLU A 39 -3.54 5.64 9.94
CA GLU A 39 -4.51 4.54 9.88
C GLU A 39 -3.79 3.19 9.83
N LEU A 40 -2.71 3.11 9.04
CA LEU A 40 -1.91 1.90 8.88
C LEU A 40 -1.11 1.55 10.15
N THR A 41 -0.44 2.53 10.77
CA THR A 41 0.53 2.25 11.84
C THR A 41 -0.08 2.27 13.24
N GLU A 42 -1.12 3.07 13.47
CA GLU A 42 -1.66 3.29 14.82
C GLU A 42 -3.02 2.62 15.01
N LYS A 43 -3.87 2.58 13.98
CA LYS A 43 -5.25 2.12 14.11
C LYS A 43 -5.52 0.71 13.57
N LEU A 44 -4.67 0.17 12.69
CA LEU A 44 -4.89 -1.19 12.18
C LEU A 44 -4.85 -2.22 13.29
N ALA A 45 -3.88 -2.14 14.21
CA ALA A 45 -3.69 -3.13 15.27
C ALA A 45 -4.90 -3.28 16.22
N THR A 46 -5.78 -2.26 16.28
CA THR A 46 -7.01 -2.31 17.09
C THR A 46 -8.20 -2.95 16.34
N LYS A 47 -8.07 -3.20 15.04
CA LYS A 47 -9.11 -3.85 14.23
C LYS A 47 -8.99 -5.36 14.31
N PRO A 48 -10.09 -6.12 14.42
CA PRO A 48 -10.06 -7.58 14.56
C PRO A 48 -9.20 -8.29 13.50
N LEU A 49 -9.27 -7.86 12.23
CA LEU A 49 -8.51 -8.43 11.11
C LEU A 49 -6.97 -8.36 11.30
N PHE A 50 -6.51 -7.37 12.04
CA PHE A 50 -5.08 -7.06 12.27
C PHE A 50 -4.73 -7.07 13.76
N ALA A 51 -5.57 -7.71 14.58
CA ALA A 51 -5.26 -7.90 15.97
C ALA A 51 -3.99 -8.77 16.09
N ILE A 52 -3.17 -8.49 17.09
CA ILE A 52 -1.95 -9.29 17.36
C ILE A 52 -2.31 -10.62 18.06
N ASN A 53 -3.57 -10.81 18.47
CA ASN A 53 -4.02 -12.05 19.11
C ASN A 53 -4.27 -13.19 18.10
N LYS A 54 -3.89 -14.42 18.48
CA LYS A 54 -3.95 -15.61 17.60
C LYS A 54 -5.35 -16.05 17.21
N LYS A 55 -6.34 -15.88 18.09
CA LYS A 55 -7.65 -16.54 17.95
C LYS A 55 -8.54 -15.91 16.88
N ASN A 56 -8.41 -14.60 16.63
CA ASN A 56 -9.36 -13.86 15.77
C ASN A 56 -8.69 -13.02 14.66
N SER A 57 -7.37 -13.13 14.49
CA SER A 57 -6.63 -12.34 13.52
C SER A 57 -6.47 -13.06 12.18
N THR A 58 -7.09 -12.51 11.14
CA THR A 58 -6.86 -12.95 9.75
C THR A 58 -5.41 -12.79 9.33
N THR A 59 -4.72 -11.79 9.88
CA THR A 59 -3.28 -11.60 9.62
C THR A 59 -2.47 -12.73 10.24
N TYR A 60 -2.82 -13.19 11.44
CA TYR A 60 -2.16 -14.35 12.06
C TYR A 60 -2.46 -15.64 11.27
N SER A 61 -3.69 -15.86 10.79
CA SER A 61 -4.03 -17.07 10.03
C SER A 61 -3.25 -17.18 8.72
N MET A 62 -2.87 -16.06 8.11
CA MET A 62 -1.98 -16.06 6.94
C MET A 62 -0.55 -16.53 7.25
N LEU A 63 -0.09 -16.35 8.48
CA LEU A 63 1.26 -16.75 8.91
C LEU A 63 1.32 -18.21 9.38
N ILE A 64 0.23 -18.97 9.24
CA ILE A 64 0.19 -20.39 9.58
C ILE A 64 0.88 -21.19 8.46
N LYS A 65 1.76 -22.12 8.85
CA LYS A 65 2.40 -23.05 7.93
C LYS A 65 1.35 -23.89 7.20
N GLU A 66 1.57 -24.19 5.92
CA GLU A 66 0.62 -24.96 5.08
C GLU A 66 -0.72 -24.25 4.83
N GLN A 67 -0.83 -22.95 5.15
CA GLN A 67 -1.98 -22.14 4.74
C GLN A 67 -2.09 -22.13 3.21
N VAL A 68 -3.24 -22.57 2.71
CA VAL A 68 -3.59 -22.49 1.29
C VAL A 68 -4.12 -21.09 0.98
N TYR A 69 -3.47 -20.41 0.03
CA TYR A 69 -3.90 -19.10 -0.42
C TYR A 69 -4.82 -19.21 -1.65
N PRO A 70 -5.81 -18.30 -1.79
CA PRO A 70 -6.63 -18.25 -2.99
C PRO A 70 -5.80 -18.13 -4.27
N LYS A 71 -6.34 -18.63 -5.38
CA LYS A 71 -5.76 -18.40 -6.70
C LYS A 71 -5.64 -16.89 -6.94
N ASP A 72 -4.50 -16.47 -7.48
CA ASP A 72 -4.16 -15.06 -7.74
C ASP A 72 -4.09 -14.19 -6.48
N TYR A 73 -4.00 -14.81 -5.29
CA TYR A 73 -3.78 -14.07 -4.06
C TYR A 73 -2.52 -13.23 -4.18
N PHE A 74 -1.38 -13.83 -4.53
CA PHE A 74 -0.08 -13.17 -4.68
C PHE A 74 0.11 -12.51 -6.06
N THR A 75 0.67 -11.31 -6.05
CA THR A 75 1.21 -10.67 -7.26
C THR A 75 2.44 -11.41 -7.77
N VAL A 76 2.75 -11.22 -9.05
CA VAL A 76 4.01 -11.70 -9.66
C VAL A 76 5.23 -11.28 -8.82
N LEU A 77 5.22 -10.06 -8.27
CA LEU A 77 6.31 -9.55 -7.45
C LEU A 77 6.46 -10.32 -6.12
N GLU A 78 5.37 -10.62 -5.42
CA GLU A 78 5.45 -11.40 -4.17
C GLU A 78 5.82 -12.86 -4.44
N LYS A 79 5.28 -13.48 -5.51
CA LYS A 79 5.59 -14.86 -5.92
C LYS A 79 7.06 -15.06 -6.23
N ALA A 80 7.74 -14.03 -6.75
CA ALA A 80 9.17 -14.10 -7.03
C ALA A 80 10.06 -14.21 -5.78
N HIS A 81 9.51 -13.94 -4.58
CA HIS A 81 10.28 -13.83 -3.35
C HIS A 81 9.76 -14.67 -2.19
N ILE A 82 8.57 -15.27 -2.29
CA ILE A 82 8.03 -16.21 -1.29
C ILE A 82 8.19 -17.65 -1.82
N ASN A 83 8.63 -18.55 -0.95
CA ASN A 83 8.68 -19.99 -1.25
C ASN A 83 7.28 -20.61 -1.10
N LEU A 84 6.58 -20.71 -2.22
CA LEU A 84 5.28 -21.37 -2.34
C LEU A 84 5.46 -22.77 -2.94
N THR A 85 4.64 -23.72 -2.52
CA THR A 85 4.47 -25.00 -3.21
C THR A 85 3.71 -24.81 -4.53
N GLU A 86 3.68 -25.86 -5.37
CA GLU A 86 2.85 -25.90 -6.58
C GLU A 86 1.35 -25.71 -6.27
N GLU A 87 0.92 -26.09 -5.07
CA GLU A 87 -0.45 -25.95 -4.55
C GLU A 87 -0.73 -24.57 -3.94
N GLY A 88 0.26 -23.67 -3.92
CA GLY A 88 0.11 -22.31 -3.38
C GLY A 88 0.18 -22.21 -1.86
N THR A 89 0.75 -23.22 -1.19
CA THR A 89 0.98 -23.20 0.27
C THR A 89 2.34 -22.63 0.61
N ILE A 90 2.41 -21.88 1.72
CA ILE A 90 3.69 -21.35 2.20
C ILE A 90 4.46 -22.42 2.99
N GLN A 91 5.69 -22.71 2.57
CA GLN A 91 6.51 -23.75 3.18
C GLN A 91 7.19 -23.29 4.48
N THR A 92 7.62 -22.03 4.53
CA THR A 92 8.35 -21.46 5.66
C THR A 92 7.86 -20.05 5.93
N VAL A 93 7.58 -19.74 7.19
CA VAL A 93 7.19 -18.40 7.63
C VAL A 93 8.28 -17.87 8.55
N THR A 94 9.24 -17.11 7.99
CA THR A 94 10.18 -16.32 8.78
C THR A 94 9.70 -14.88 8.87
N LEU A 95 10.45 -14.04 9.60
CA LEU A 95 10.19 -12.59 9.64
C LEU A 95 10.18 -11.96 8.25
N PHE A 96 10.97 -12.47 7.31
CA PHE A 96 10.99 -11.99 5.93
C PHE A 96 9.66 -12.26 5.22
N GLU A 97 9.18 -13.50 5.21
CA GLU A 97 7.92 -13.86 4.57
C GLU A 97 6.75 -13.15 5.26
N ALA A 98 6.76 -13.04 6.59
CA ALA A 98 5.74 -12.30 7.33
C ALA A 98 5.63 -10.84 6.87
N LYS A 99 6.76 -10.13 6.70
CA LYS A 99 6.75 -8.76 6.17
C LYS A 99 6.13 -8.67 4.79
N ILE A 100 6.47 -9.58 3.87
CA ILE A 100 5.93 -9.56 2.50
C ILE A 100 4.43 -9.83 2.54
N LEU A 101 3.99 -10.86 3.28
CA LEU A 101 2.58 -11.23 3.41
C LEU A 101 1.72 -10.08 3.99
N ILE A 102 2.22 -9.45 5.06
CA ILE A 102 1.52 -8.35 5.74
C ILE A 102 1.48 -7.10 4.86
N LEU A 103 2.61 -6.73 4.24
CA LEU A 103 2.68 -5.59 3.32
C LEU A 103 1.73 -5.80 2.13
N GLY A 104 1.73 -7.01 1.56
CA GLY A 104 0.80 -7.39 0.52
C GLY A 104 -0.66 -7.25 0.95
N LEU A 105 -1.03 -7.82 2.10
CA LEU A 105 -2.40 -7.75 2.59
C LEU A 105 -2.85 -6.30 2.82
N ILE A 106 -2.01 -5.53 3.50
CA ILE A 106 -2.37 -4.21 4.03
C ILE A 106 -2.26 -3.13 2.97
N PHE A 107 -1.14 -3.09 2.27
CA PHE A 107 -0.82 -1.98 1.39
C PHE A 107 -1.40 -2.21 -0.01
N LEU A 108 -1.27 -3.41 -0.54
CA LEU A 108 -1.79 -3.70 -1.87
C LEU A 108 -3.30 -3.99 -1.83
N ARG A 109 -3.73 -4.95 -1.01
CA ARG A 109 -5.11 -5.45 -1.06
C ARG A 109 -6.08 -4.61 -0.22
N ALA A 110 -5.66 -4.12 0.95
CA ALA A 110 -6.53 -3.32 1.81
C ALA A 110 -6.49 -1.81 1.54
N LEU A 111 -5.45 -1.29 0.89
CA LEU A 111 -5.33 0.14 0.58
C LEU A 111 -5.45 0.38 -0.93
N ILE A 112 -4.55 -0.16 -1.75
CA ILE A 112 -4.55 0.11 -3.21
C ILE A 112 -5.83 -0.42 -3.88
N THR A 113 -6.21 -1.67 -3.65
CA THR A 113 -7.44 -2.24 -4.23
C THR A 113 -8.70 -1.51 -3.75
N LYS A 114 -8.72 -0.98 -2.52
CA LYS A 114 -9.84 -0.15 -2.05
C LYS A 114 -9.90 1.22 -2.69
N LEU A 115 -8.76 1.89 -2.85
CA LEU A 115 -8.67 3.16 -3.55
C LEU A 115 -9.15 3.02 -5.01
N PHE A 116 -8.98 1.84 -5.61
CA PHE A 116 -9.38 1.54 -6.98
C PHE A 116 -10.80 0.96 -7.15
N LEU A 117 -11.27 0.10 -6.24
CA LEU A 117 -12.54 -0.63 -6.38
C LEU A 117 -13.65 -0.15 -5.45
N GLY A 118 -13.40 0.85 -4.60
CA GLY A 118 -14.43 1.37 -3.67
C GLY A 118 -14.94 0.34 -2.66
N PHE A 119 -14.25 -0.80 -2.48
CA PHE A 119 -14.69 -1.87 -1.59
C PHE A 119 -14.37 -1.56 -0.12
N GLU A 120 -15.40 -1.61 0.70
CA GLU A 120 -15.36 -1.36 2.14
C GLU A 120 -14.74 -2.57 2.88
N LEU A 121 -13.62 -2.39 3.59
CA LEU A 121 -13.31 -3.27 4.75
C LEU A 121 -14.13 -2.82 5.97
N GLY A 122 -15.41 -2.51 5.81
CA GLY A 122 -16.28 -1.99 6.87
C GLY A 122 -15.84 -0.65 7.46
N LEU A 123 -15.46 0.32 6.63
CA LEU A 123 -14.99 1.67 7.06
C LEU A 123 -15.70 2.85 6.39
N SER A 124 -16.76 2.61 5.62
CA SER A 124 -17.68 3.60 5.03
C SER A 124 -18.97 2.87 4.63
N ASN A 125 -20.04 3.59 4.27
CA ASN A 125 -21.35 3.05 3.81
C ASN A 125 -21.79 3.70 2.47
N VAL A 126 -20.88 3.97 1.52
CA VAL A 126 -21.23 4.79 0.34
C VAL A 126 -20.60 4.25 -0.94
N VAL A 127 -21.48 3.89 -1.88
CA VAL A 127 -21.18 3.48 -3.27
C VAL A 127 -20.68 4.67 -4.09
N ILE A 128 -19.52 4.55 -4.76
CA ILE A 128 -18.88 5.64 -5.52
C ILE A 128 -19.04 5.42 -7.04
N THR A 129 -19.54 6.42 -7.76
CA THR A 129 -19.70 6.47 -9.23
C THR A 129 -18.53 7.17 -9.97
N GLN A 130 -18.37 6.85 -11.26
CA GLN A 130 -17.16 7.03 -12.10
C GLN A 130 -17.01 8.39 -12.82
N ASN A 131 -15.73 8.79 -13.02
CA ASN A 131 -15.12 9.55 -14.15
C ASN A 131 -14.28 10.81 -13.88
N LYS A 132 -14.33 11.43 -12.68
CA LYS A 132 -13.29 12.40 -12.24
C LYS A 132 -12.54 11.94 -11.00
N THR A 133 -13.23 11.22 -10.13
CA THR A 133 -12.68 10.42 -9.04
C THR A 133 -11.65 9.40 -9.55
N SER A 134 -11.75 8.95 -10.81
CA SER A 134 -10.84 7.95 -11.39
C SER A 134 -9.41 8.46 -11.57
N THR A 135 -9.20 9.70 -12.01
CA THR A 135 -7.84 10.24 -12.24
C THR A 135 -7.13 10.58 -10.94
N SER A 136 -7.81 11.24 -9.99
CA SER A 136 -7.28 11.48 -8.64
C SER A 136 -6.97 10.17 -7.91
N ASN A 137 -7.83 9.15 -8.05
CA ASN A 137 -7.56 7.82 -7.49
C ASN A 137 -6.41 7.10 -8.23
N LYS A 138 -6.28 7.28 -9.55
CA LYS A 138 -5.16 6.77 -10.33
C LYS A 138 -3.84 7.38 -9.87
N LEU A 139 -3.81 8.69 -9.64
CA LEU A 139 -2.64 9.41 -9.13
C LEU A 139 -2.28 8.93 -7.72
N LEU A 140 -3.25 8.86 -6.81
CA LEU A 140 -3.02 8.37 -5.45
C LEU A 140 -2.59 6.90 -5.45
N GLY A 141 -3.23 6.06 -6.26
CA GLY A 141 -2.88 4.66 -6.45
C GLY A 141 -1.47 4.49 -7.03
N SER A 142 -1.02 5.37 -7.92
CA SER A 142 0.38 5.42 -8.39
C SER A 142 1.36 5.73 -7.28
N ILE A 143 1.06 6.73 -6.43
CA ILE A 143 1.91 7.07 -5.29
C ILE A 143 1.98 5.92 -4.29
N CYS A 144 0.84 5.32 -3.95
CA CYS A 144 0.78 4.14 -3.10
C CYS A 144 1.59 2.99 -3.73
N THR A 145 1.41 2.69 -5.01
CA THR A 145 2.17 1.63 -5.70
C THR A 145 3.67 1.90 -5.70
N TYR A 146 4.09 3.15 -5.85
CA TYR A 146 5.48 3.56 -5.72
C TYR A 146 6.02 3.29 -4.31
N ILE A 147 5.30 3.71 -3.27
CA ILE A 147 5.67 3.49 -1.86
C ILE A 147 5.76 1.98 -1.57
N TYR A 148 4.78 1.19 -1.99
CA TYR A 148 4.77 -0.27 -1.89
C TYR A 148 6.03 -0.89 -2.50
N ARG A 149 6.39 -0.51 -3.73
CA ARG A 149 7.59 -1.01 -4.42
C ARG A 149 8.87 -0.63 -3.70
N LYS A 150 8.96 0.57 -3.12
CA LYS A 150 10.13 0.99 -2.34
C LYS A 150 10.28 0.21 -1.04
N ILE A 151 9.19 0.00 -0.31
CA ILE A 151 9.20 -0.83 0.90
C ILE A 151 9.54 -2.27 0.54
N MET A 152 8.94 -2.84 -0.51
CA MET A 152 9.27 -4.19 -0.97
C MET A 152 10.74 -4.32 -1.39
N ALA A 153 11.28 -3.35 -2.12
CA ALA A 153 12.69 -3.36 -2.52
C ALA A 153 13.61 -3.37 -1.31
N GLU A 154 13.28 -2.63 -0.25
CA GLU A 154 14.05 -2.65 0.99
C GLU A 154 13.92 -3.95 1.79
N ILE A 155 12.77 -4.62 1.75
CA ILE A 155 12.61 -5.94 2.38
C ILE A 155 13.41 -6.98 1.61
N ILE A 156 13.25 -7.01 0.28
CA ILE A 156 13.94 -7.94 -0.61
C ILE A 156 15.45 -7.73 -0.58
N SER A 157 15.91 -6.47 -0.41
CA SER A 157 17.34 -6.18 -0.32
C SER A 157 18.02 -6.74 0.94
N GLU A 158 17.24 -7.21 1.93
CA GLU A 158 17.77 -8.00 3.06
C GLU A 158 18.36 -9.34 2.58
N ARG A 159 17.93 -9.84 1.42
CA ARG A 159 18.37 -11.11 0.82
C ARG A 159 19.05 -10.95 -0.55
N THR A 160 18.75 -9.89 -1.28
CA THR A 160 19.30 -9.64 -2.62
C THR A 160 19.89 -8.23 -2.73
N ARG A 161 20.58 -7.87 -3.81
CA ARG A 161 21.05 -6.49 -4.05
C ARG A 161 20.03 -5.63 -4.81
N THR A 162 18.76 -6.04 -4.86
CA THR A 162 17.73 -5.37 -5.66
C THR A 162 17.27 -4.08 -4.99
N THR A 163 17.44 -2.94 -5.65
CA THR A 163 17.08 -1.61 -5.13
C THR A 163 15.89 -0.98 -5.84
N ASN A 164 15.44 -1.56 -6.95
CA ASN A 164 14.30 -1.10 -7.70
C ASN A 164 13.49 -2.28 -8.21
N LEU A 165 12.18 -2.24 -7.97
CA LEU A 165 11.25 -3.28 -8.42
C LEU A 165 10.33 -2.69 -9.49
N PRO A 166 9.91 -3.43 -10.51
CA PRO A 166 8.95 -2.95 -11.51
C PRO A 166 7.54 -2.78 -10.92
N VAL A 167 6.66 -2.09 -11.64
CA VAL A 167 5.22 -2.08 -11.34
C VAL A 167 4.67 -3.50 -11.58
N PRO A 168 4.00 -4.12 -10.57
CA PRO A 168 3.34 -5.42 -10.76
C PRO A 168 2.42 -5.39 -11.98
N THR A 169 2.49 -6.40 -12.84
CA THR A 169 1.73 -6.49 -14.09
C THR A 169 0.24 -6.27 -13.90
N GLU A 170 -0.29 -6.73 -12.77
CA GLU A 170 -1.69 -6.64 -12.37
C GLU A 170 -2.14 -5.19 -12.12
N LEU A 171 -1.20 -4.27 -11.85
CA LEU A 171 -1.50 -2.86 -11.57
C LEU A 171 -1.19 -1.93 -12.74
N GLN A 172 -0.47 -2.39 -13.77
CA GLN A 172 0.06 -1.51 -14.84
C GLN A 172 -1.04 -0.74 -15.58
N SER A 173 -2.22 -1.31 -15.78
CA SER A 173 -3.35 -0.64 -16.41
C SER A 173 -4.05 0.37 -15.49
N ALA A 174 -3.94 0.19 -14.18
CA ALA A 174 -4.64 0.95 -13.15
C ALA A 174 -3.83 2.14 -12.60
N VAL A 175 -2.54 2.25 -12.92
CA VAL A 175 -1.62 3.28 -12.42
C VAL A 175 -0.96 4.04 -13.57
N PHE A 176 -0.56 5.29 -13.32
CA PHE A 176 0.41 5.99 -14.16
C PHE A 176 1.79 5.35 -14.02
N ASN A 177 2.57 5.41 -15.10
CA ASN A 177 3.94 4.93 -15.11
C ASN A 177 4.88 5.90 -14.36
N ASP A 178 6.09 5.44 -14.05
CA ASP A 178 7.04 6.22 -13.24
C ASP A 178 7.50 7.52 -13.93
N ASN A 179 7.48 7.57 -15.27
CA ASN A 179 7.86 8.77 -16.02
C ASN A 179 6.78 9.85 -15.91
N GLU A 180 5.50 9.47 -16.04
CA GLU A 180 4.34 10.36 -15.86
C GLU A 180 4.30 10.94 -14.44
N MET A 181 4.72 10.17 -13.43
CA MET A 181 4.66 10.58 -12.04
C MET A 181 5.93 11.23 -11.49
N LYS A 182 7.00 11.34 -12.31
CA LYS A 182 8.32 11.81 -11.87
C LYS A 182 8.26 13.19 -11.20
N GLU A 183 7.52 14.11 -11.80
CA GLU A 183 7.36 15.47 -11.28
C GLU A 183 6.54 15.48 -9.98
N ILE A 184 5.48 14.67 -9.90
CA ILE A 184 4.65 14.53 -8.70
C ILE A 184 5.48 13.98 -7.52
N TYR A 185 6.30 12.95 -7.76
CA TYR A 185 7.21 12.42 -6.73
C TYR A 185 8.24 13.46 -6.29
N GLY A 186 8.78 14.23 -7.23
CA GLY A 186 9.68 15.34 -6.94
C GLY A 186 9.01 16.43 -6.10
N MET A 187 7.76 16.77 -6.43
CA MET A 187 6.96 17.78 -5.74
C MET A 187 6.61 17.36 -4.31
N LEU A 188 6.20 16.09 -4.08
CA LEU A 188 5.98 15.55 -2.74
C LEU A 188 7.24 15.66 -1.87
N GLY A 189 8.41 15.53 -2.50
CA GLY A 189 9.70 15.73 -1.89
C GLY A 189 10.30 14.42 -1.37
N GLN A 190 11.56 14.18 -1.74
CA GLN A 190 12.27 12.95 -1.38
C GLN A 190 12.33 12.72 0.13
N ARG A 191 12.56 13.77 0.92
CA ARG A 191 12.61 13.67 2.38
C ARG A 191 11.27 13.25 2.99
N TYR A 192 10.16 13.76 2.45
CA TYR A 192 8.82 13.38 2.91
C TYR A 192 8.56 11.90 2.63
N LEU A 193 8.79 11.46 1.39
CA LEU A 193 8.61 10.06 0.99
C LEU A 193 9.52 9.12 1.78
N ALA A 194 10.79 9.48 1.99
CA ALA A 194 11.73 8.70 2.79
C ALA A 194 11.27 8.55 4.25
N ASN A 195 10.77 9.63 4.86
CA ASN A 195 10.22 9.58 6.21
C ASN A 195 8.98 8.69 6.31
N PHE A 196 8.06 8.79 5.33
CA PHE A 196 6.88 7.93 5.24
C PHE A 196 7.28 6.46 5.19
N ILE A 197 8.16 6.11 4.25
CA ILE A 197 8.66 4.74 4.04
C ILE A 197 9.34 4.23 5.31
N GLY A 198 10.20 5.05 5.93
CA GLY A 198 10.91 4.67 7.16
C GLY A 198 9.98 4.39 8.34
N LYS A 199 8.95 5.22 8.54
CA LYS A 199 7.93 5.00 9.59
C LYS A 199 7.16 3.70 9.34
N TYR A 200 6.67 3.51 8.12
CA TYR A 200 5.91 2.30 7.78
C TYR A 200 6.76 1.04 7.91
N LYS A 201 8.02 1.08 7.47
CA LYS A 201 8.96 -0.04 7.59
C LYS A 201 9.21 -0.42 9.05
N ARG A 202 9.45 0.56 9.93
CA ARG A 202 9.65 0.30 11.36
C ARG A 202 8.40 -0.35 11.96
N TRP A 203 7.23 0.19 11.66
CA TRP A 203 5.97 -0.42 12.10
C TRP A 203 5.81 -1.86 11.58
N LEU A 204 6.05 -2.10 10.29
CA LEU A 204 5.96 -3.43 9.69
C LEU A 204 6.94 -4.41 10.35
N GLN A 205 8.16 -3.98 10.64
CA GLN A 205 9.14 -4.79 11.38
C GLN A 205 8.61 -5.20 12.75
N ASP A 206 8.12 -4.23 13.53
CA ASP A 206 7.70 -4.45 14.91
C ASP A 206 6.42 -5.28 14.98
N TYR A 207 5.46 -4.99 14.10
CA TYR A 207 4.21 -5.74 13.98
C TYR A 207 4.43 -7.18 13.52
N SER A 208 5.26 -7.41 12.49
CA SER A 208 5.60 -8.77 12.04
C SER A 208 6.33 -9.58 13.11
N LYS A 209 7.23 -8.95 13.89
CA LYS A 209 7.88 -9.63 15.02
C LYS A 209 6.87 -10.03 16.08
N ALA A 210 6.00 -9.10 16.48
CA ALA A 210 4.99 -9.36 17.50
C ALA A 210 4.11 -10.54 17.11
N LEU A 211 3.64 -10.60 15.86
CA LEU A 211 2.82 -11.71 15.35
C LEU A 211 3.52 -13.08 15.37
N LEU A 212 4.84 -13.11 15.18
CA LEU A 212 5.61 -14.35 15.19
C LEU A 212 6.03 -14.81 16.60
N THR A 213 6.03 -13.90 17.58
CA THR A 213 6.41 -14.19 18.97
C THR A 213 5.26 -14.60 19.88
N VAL A 214 4.04 -14.18 19.56
CA VAL A 214 2.82 -14.61 20.27
C VAL A 214 2.62 -16.09 19.98
#